data_AF-A0A524GBV5-F1
#
_entry.id   AF-A0A524GBV5-F1
#
_cell.length_a   1.000
_cell.length_b   1.000
_cell.length_c   1.000
_cell.angle_alpha   90.00
_cell.angle_beta   90.00
_cell.angle_gamma   90.00
#
_symmetry.space_group_name_H-M   'P 1'
#
loop_
_entity.id
_entity.type
_entity.pdbx_description
1 polymer ?
#
loop_
_entity_poly.entity_id
_entity_poly.type
_entity_poly.pdbx_seq_one_letter_code
_entity_poly.pdbx_strand_id
1 'polypeptide(L)'
;MKSEIKSAGSMAEITLRKEPLASIDREAARAILGKNLFGPEEWLSSYGIWFSERQLSEISEFPWNESILDAPCPFVKGKSIKETHFAFLGIDRIYNKPLTVLRWHELSPATGKKNLRANPWYEDQDFARVKTCCFNWNLTLIEGVPKSTEKTYPEQVELLPPEYRASFTIEEVTKNILYYKTNNSYPNFNTWIRCRDVIDVVINNCHICVGDFVRVRGWSGDRRHSAIGVSAFRKTPHSRCRVIAR
;
A
#
# COMPACT_ATOMS: atom_id res chain seq x y z
N MET A 1 -41.13 48.80 36.04
CA MET A 1 -40.13 48.40 37.05
C MET A 1 -39.58 47.04 36.63
N LYS A 2 -38.28 46.99 36.27
CA LYS A 2 -37.37 45.81 36.17
C LYS A 2 -37.77 44.68 35.18
N SER A 3 -37.12 44.57 34.01
CA SER A 3 -35.77 44.02 33.70
C SER A 3 -35.93 42.65 33.02
N GLU A 4 -35.78 42.55 31.69
CA GLU A 4 -34.62 41.92 31.02
C GLU A 4 -33.98 40.74 31.78
N ILE A 5 -33.91 39.56 31.14
CA ILE A 5 -32.65 38.90 30.77
C ILE A 5 -32.88 38.12 29.48
N LYS A 6 -32.16 38.54 28.43
CA LYS A 6 -31.91 37.82 27.19
C LYS A 6 -31.08 36.56 27.51
N SER A 7 -31.42 35.43 26.89
CA SER A 7 -30.48 34.31 26.74
C SER A 7 -30.30 34.03 25.25
N ALA A 8 -29.43 34.82 24.63
CA ALA A 8 -28.72 34.45 23.41
C ALA A 8 -27.29 34.08 23.84
N GLY A 9 -26.83 32.88 23.51
CA GLY A 9 -25.53 32.39 23.96
C GLY A 9 -25.11 31.06 23.35
N SER A 10 -24.77 31.10 22.05
CA SER A 10 -23.70 30.32 21.42
C SER A 10 -23.73 28.78 21.56
N MET A 11 -24.62 28.12 20.83
CA MET A 11 -24.29 26.80 20.26
C MET A 11 -23.38 27.05 19.07
N ALA A 12 -22.07 27.18 19.32
CA ALA A 12 -21.09 27.03 18.27
C ALA A 12 -21.14 25.56 17.82
N GLU A 13 -22.02 25.27 16.86
CA GLU A 13 -21.79 24.16 15.94
C GLU A 13 -20.43 24.43 15.31
N ILE A 14 -19.42 23.76 15.84
CA ILE A 14 -18.15 23.55 15.16
C ILE A 14 -18.50 22.66 13.97
N THR A 15 -18.99 23.30 12.91
CA THR A 15 -18.98 22.75 11.57
C THR A 15 -17.51 22.54 11.25
N LEU A 16 -17.03 21.33 11.56
CA LEU A 16 -15.75 20.82 11.13
C LEU A 16 -15.85 20.73 9.61
N ARG A 17 -15.63 21.88 8.95
CA ARG A 17 -15.30 21.92 7.54
C ARG A 17 -14.07 21.01 7.42
N LYS A 18 -14.30 19.76 6.99
CA LYS A 18 -13.26 18.99 6.32
C LYS A 18 -12.88 19.83 5.12
N GLU A 19 -11.93 20.74 5.32
CA GLU A 19 -11.23 21.30 4.18
C GLU A 19 -10.78 20.10 3.34
N PRO A 20 -11.01 20.12 2.02
CA PRO A 20 -10.45 19.09 1.17
C PRO A 20 -8.95 19.16 1.42
N LEU A 21 -8.40 18.13 2.07
CA LEU A 21 -6.96 17.99 2.25
C LEU A 21 -6.39 18.07 0.83
N ALA A 22 -5.79 19.22 0.50
CA ALA A 22 -5.38 19.53 -0.86
C ALA A 22 -4.46 18.41 -1.36
N SER A 23 -4.53 18.06 -2.64
CA SER A 23 -3.46 17.31 -3.29
C SER A 23 -2.22 18.21 -3.42
N ILE A 24 -1.06 17.62 -3.64
CA ILE A 24 0.14 18.35 -4.07
C ILE A 24 0.55 17.87 -5.45
N ASP A 25 1.30 18.67 -6.18
CA ASP A 25 1.88 18.18 -7.44
C ASP A 25 2.92 17.08 -7.18
N ARG A 26 3.14 16.27 -8.20
CA ARG A 26 4.05 15.11 -8.17
C ARG A 26 5.49 15.49 -7.84
N GLU A 27 5.95 16.65 -8.29
CA GLU A 27 7.31 17.16 -8.15
C GLU A 27 7.57 17.57 -6.69
N ALA A 28 6.59 18.22 -6.06
CA ALA A 28 6.58 18.49 -4.62
C ALA A 28 6.55 17.19 -3.81
N ALA A 29 5.69 16.23 -4.17
CA ALA A 29 5.66 14.92 -3.51
C ALA A 29 7.02 14.20 -3.58
N ARG A 30 7.69 14.27 -4.74
CA ARG A 30 9.05 13.75 -4.94
C ARG A 30 10.08 14.46 -4.06
N ALA A 31 10.02 15.78 -3.95
CA ALA A 31 10.92 16.54 -3.09
C ALA A 31 10.75 16.16 -1.60
N ILE A 32 9.51 15.90 -1.16
CA ILE A 32 9.18 15.53 0.23
C ILE A 32 9.59 14.08 0.54
N LEU A 33 9.25 13.13 -0.35
CA LEU A 33 9.44 11.70 -0.10
C LEU A 33 10.85 11.20 -0.46
N GLY A 34 11.54 11.88 -1.38
CA GLY A 34 12.87 11.49 -1.85
C GLY A 34 12.90 10.03 -2.31
N LYS A 35 13.77 9.23 -1.68
CA LYS A 35 13.94 7.79 -1.99
C LYS A 35 12.74 6.90 -1.60
N ASN A 36 11.76 7.46 -0.89
CA ASN A 36 10.53 6.76 -0.53
C ASN A 36 9.41 6.95 -1.58
N LEU A 37 9.76 7.28 -2.82
CA LEU A 37 8.84 7.41 -3.94
C LEU A 37 9.34 6.63 -5.17
N PHE A 38 8.42 5.94 -5.88
CA PHE A 38 8.65 5.32 -7.18
C PHE A 38 7.57 5.76 -8.18
N GLY A 39 7.90 6.74 -9.01
CA GLY A 39 7.02 7.38 -9.97
C GLY A 39 7.39 7.13 -11.43
N PRO A 40 6.88 7.95 -12.36
CA PRO A 40 7.16 7.83 -13.79
C PRO A 40 8.65 7.78 -14.15
N GLU A 41 9.47 8.59 -13.47
CA GLU A 41 10.91 8.68 -13.71
C GLU A 41 11.64 7.39 -13.30
N GLU A 42 11.24 6.76 -12.19
CA GLU A 42 11.79 5.47 -11.75
C GLU A 42 11.31 4.32 -12.66
N TRP A 43 10.06 4.38 -13.13
CA TRP A 43 9.53 3.43 -14.12
C TRP A 43 10.29 3.48 -15.44
N LEU A 44 10.60 4.68 -15.91
CA LEU A 44 11.40 4.90 -17.11
C LEU A 44 12.82 4.35 -16.94
N SER A 45 13.52 4.77 -15.88
CA SER A 45 14.92 4.39 -15.66
C SER A 45 15.10 2.90 -15.33
N SER A 46 14.17 2.29 -14.58
CA SER A 46 14.29 0.89 -14.13
C SER A 46 13.75 -0.12 -15.13
N TYR A 47 12.72 0.25 -15.90
CA TYR A 47 11.98 -0.67 -16.75
C TYR A 47 11.73 -0.13 -18.17
N GLY A 48 12.27 1.03 -18.54
CA GLY A 48 12.06 1.60 -19.87
C GLY A 48 10.60 1.97 -20.18
N ILE A 49 9.78 2.19 -19.14
CA ILE A 49 8.35 2.46 -19.31
C ILE A 49 8.11 3.95 -19.43
N TRP A 50 7.51 4.32 -20.56
CA TRP A 50 7.09 5.68 -20.87
C TRP A 50 5.59 5.84 -20.62
N PHE A 51 5.21 7.01 -20.12
CA PHE A 51 3.81 7.38 -19.94
C PHE A 51 3.46 8.47 -20.94
N SER A 52 2.27 8.36 -21.55
CA SER A 52 1.73 9.42 -22.40
C SER A 52 1.42 10.69 -21.59
N GLU A 53 1.32 11.84 -22.26
CA GLU A 53 0.91 13.10 -21.63
C GLU A 53 -0.43 12.96 -20.90
N ARG A 54 -1.38 12.22 -21.48
CA ARG A 54 -2.66 11.91 -20.84
C ARG A 54 -2.47 11.15 -19.53
N GLN A 55 -1.66 10.10 -19.52
CA GLN A 55 -1.38 9.34 -18.31
C GLN A 55 -0.67 10.19 -17.25
N LEU A 56 0.29 11.04 -17.65
CA LEU A 56 0.97 11.96 -16.74
C LEU A 56 0.00 12.99 -16.15
N SER A 57 -0.94 13.50 -16.95
CA SER A 57 -2.01 14.38 -16.49
C SER A 57 -2.92 13.69 -15.47
N GLU A 58 -3.30 12.42 -15.71
CA GLU A 58 -4.14 11.63 -14.79
C GLU A 58 -3.50 11.38 -13.41
N ILE A 59 -2.16 11.46 -13.31
CA ILE A 59 -1.40 11.26 -12.05
C ILE A 59 -0.64 12.50 -11.60
N SER A 60 -0.93 13.65 -12.21
CA SER A 60 -0.27 14.93 -11.91
C SER A 60 -0.48 15.35 -10.44
N GLU A 61 -1.64 15.02 -9.89
CA GLU A 61 -1.96 15.23 -8.49
C GLU A 61 -1.59 14.01 -7.62
N PHE A 62 -0.76 14.26 -6.62
CA PHE A 62 -0.46 13.31 -5.57
C PHE A 62 -1.52 13.41 -4.45
N PRO A 63 -2.22 12.31 -4.08
CA PRO A 63 -3.42 12.38 -3.24
C PRO A 63 -3.20 12.77 -1.76
N TRP A 64 -1.96 12.90 -1.30
CA TRP A 64 -1.63 13.20 0.08
C TRP A 64 -0.70 14.42 0.15
N ASN A 65 -1.20 15.56 0.63
CA ASN A 65 -0.36 16.75 0.81
C ASN A 65 0.77 16.59 1.82
N GLU A 66 1.64 17.59 1.84
CA GLU A 66 2.72 17.76 2.80
C GLU A 66 2.29 17.60 4.25
N SER A 67 1.16 18.20 4.67
CA SER A 67 0.66 18.05 6.05
C SER A 67 0.37 16.60 6.42
N ILE A 68 -0.21 15.81 5.50
CA ILE A 68 -0.39 14.36 5.70
C ILE A 68 0.97 13.65 5.75
N LEU A 69 1.90 13.99 4.86
CA LEU A 69 3.20 13.33 4.79
C LEU A 69 4.08 13.62 6.01
N ASP A 70 3.95 14.81 6.58
CA ASP A 70 4.67 15.27 7.78
C ASP A 70 3.98 14.86 9.08
N ALA A 71 2.71 14.45 9.03
CA ALA A 71 1.98 13.99 10.20
C ALA A 71 2.70 12.82 10.89
N PRO A 72 2.60 12.71 12.22
CA PRO A 72 3.10 11.55 12.95
C PRO A 72 2.54 10.24 12.39
N CYS A 73 3.43 9.27 12.15
CA CYS A 73 3.05 7.94 11.73
C CYS A 73 2.29 7.24 12.87
N PRO A 74 1.09 6.68 12.62
CA PRO A 74 0.32 6.01 13.67
C PRO A 74 0.94 4.67 14.11
N PHE A 75 1.92 4.15 13.35
CA PHE A 75 2.53 2.85 13.59
C PHE A 75 3.94 2.96 14.20
N VAL A 76 4.72 3.96 13.80
CA VAL A 76 6.13 4.10 14.18
C VAL A 76 6.32 5.37 15.00
N LYS A 77 6.51 5.20 16.30
CA LYS A 77 6.64 6.31 17.25
C LYS A 77 7.83 7.22 16.88
N GLY A 78 7.58 8.53 16.90
CA GLY A 78 8.61 9.55 16.66
C GLY A 78 9.02 9.71 15.20
N LYS A 79 8.28 9.09 14.26
CA LYS A 79 8.51 9.19 12.83
C LYS A 79 7.28 9.74 12.12
N SER A 80 7.51 10.46 11.02
CA SER A 80 6.47 10.96 10.13
C SER A 80 6.03 9.90 9.10
N ILE A 81 4.93 10.17 8.39
CA ILE A 81 4.48 9.30 7.29
C ILE A 81 5.54 9.21 6.19
N LYS A 82 6.14 10.34 5.77
CA LYS A 82 7.18 10.36 4.71
C LYS A 82 8.42 9.53 5.04
N GLU A 83 8.74 9.36 6.32
CA GLU A 83 9.89 8.55 6.77
C GLU A 83 9.59 7.05 6.80
N THR A 84 8.32 6.66 6.88
CA THR A 84 7.91 5.29 7.23
C THR A 84 7.11 4.60 6.13
N HIS A 85 6.59 5.38 5.19
CA HIS A 85 5.78 4.90 4.09
C HIS A 85 6.54 5.04 2.78
N PHE A 86 6.21 4.14 1.86
CA PHE A 86 6.67 4.17 0.48
C PHE A 86 5.49 4.50 -0.43
N ALA A 87 5.68 5.52 -1.26
CA ALA A 87 4.76 5.90 -2.31
C ALA A 87 5.19 5.24 -3.63
N PHE A 88 4.24 4.70 -4.38
CA PHE A 88 4.53 4.21 -5.73
C PHE A 88 3.35 4.40 -6.68
N LEU A 89 3.67 4.70 -7.93
CA LEU A 89 2.71 4.68 -9.02
C LEU A 89 2.45 3.22 -9.42
N GLY A 90 1.25 2.73 -9.09
CA GLY A 90 0.78 1.44 -9.58
C GLY A 90 0.54 1.51 -11.09
N ILE A 91 0.80 0.41 -11.80
CA ILE A 91 0.44 0.24 -13.21
C ILE A 91 -0.20 -1.13 -13.39
N ASP A 92 -1.15 -1.24 -14.32
CA ASP A 92 -1.85 -2.51 -14.57
C ASP A 92 -1.15 -3.38 -15.61
N ARG A 93 -0.24 -2.79 -16.40
CA ARG A 93 0.43 -3.43 -17.52
C ARG A 93 1.87 -2.98 -17.67
N ILE A 94 2.70 -3.88 -18.21
CA ILE A 94 4.07 -3.61 -18.63
C ILE A 94 4.37 -4.40 -19.90
N TYR A 95 4.93 -3.74 -20.93
CA TYR A 95 5.15 -4.33 -22.26
C TYR A 95 3.87 -5.00 -22.82
N ASN A 96 2.73 -4.31 -22.71
CA ASN A 96 1.39 -4.77 -23.09
C ASN A 96 0.86 -6.02 -22.35
N LYS A 97 1.58 -6.57 -21.38
CA LYS A 97 1.13 -7.70 -20.55
C LYS A 97 0.63 -7.23 -19.19
N PRO A 98 -0.44 -7.83 -18.62
CA PRO A 98 -0.88 -7.54 -17.25
C PRO A 98 0.27 -7.68 -16.25
N LEU A 99 0.44 -6.69 -15.37
CA LEU A 99 1.46 -6.71 -14.33
C LEU A 99 0.91 -7.35 -13.06
N THR A 100 0.83 -8.68 -13.10
CA THR A 100 0.33 -9.54 -12.03
C THR A 100 1.48 -9.99 -11.11
N VAL A 101 1.18 -10.75 -10.05
CA VAL A 101 2.23 -11.31 -9.18
C VAL A 101 3.14 -12.24 -9.96
N LEU A 102 2.58 -13.08 -10.83
CA LEU A 102 3.36 -13.96 -11.70
C LEU A 102 4.23 -13.17 -12.67
N ARG A 103 3.71 -12.08 -13.24
CA ARG A 103 4.51 -11.23 -14.13
C ARG A 103 5.66 -10.54 -13.39
N TRP A 104 5.44 -10.13 -12.14
CA TRP A 104 6.51 -9.60 -11.29
C TRP A 104 7.63 -10.62 -11.02
N HIS A 105 7.26 -11.88 -10.82
CA HIS A 105 8.21 -12.98 -10.69
C HIS A 105 9.03 -13.22 -11.95
N GLU A 106 8.42 -13.09 -13.13
CA GLU A 106 9.14 -13.18 -14.42
C GLU A 106 10.10 -12.00 -14.66
N LEU A 107 9.71 -10.78 -14.26
CA LEU A 107 10.46 -9.56 -14.51
C LEU A 107 11.58 -9.29 -13.50
N SER A 108 11.44 -9.84 -12.30
CA SER A 108 12.46 -9.68 -11.27
C SER A 108 13.71 -10.46 -11.71
N PRO A 109 14.88 -9.81 -11.89
CA PRO A 109 16.08 -10.54 -12.21
C PRO A 109 16.27 -11.62 -11.13
N ALA A 110 16.57 -12.84 -11.54
CA ALA A 110 17.00 -13.87 -10.61
C ALA A 110 18.20 -13.29 -9.86
N THR A 111 17.98 -12.79 -8.63
CA THR A 111 18.96 -12.06 -7.81
C THR A 111 20.06 -12.99 -7.29
N GLY A 112 20.48 -13.98 -8.08
CA GLY A 112 21.19 -15.18 -7.64
C GLY A 112 20.35 -16.08 -6.73
N LYS A 113 19.24 -15.58 -6.17
CA LYS A 113 18.32 -16.30 -5.30
C LYS A 113 17.25 -16.97 -6.17
N LYS A 114 17.33 -18.29 -6.31
CA LYS A 114 16.44 -19.18 -7.10
C LYS A 114 14.93 -19.10 -6.77
N ASN A 115 14.50 -18.21 -5.86
CA ASN A 115 13.23 -18.32 -5.14
C ASN A 115 12.19 -17.26 -5.51
N LEU A 116 12.38 -16.54 -6.62
CA LEU A 116 11.33 -15.70 -7.21
C LEU A 116 10.49 -16.44 -8.24
N ARG A 117 10.72 -17.74 -8.45
CA ARG A 117 9.93 -18.52 -9.39
C ARG A 117 8.50 -18.65 -8.89
N ALA A 118 7.56 -18.55 -9.83
CA ALA A 118 6.18 -18.94 -9.59
C ALA A 118 6.16 -20.33 -8.91
N ASN A 119 5.29 -20.45 -7.91
CA ASN A 119 5.12 -21.69 -7.19
C ASN A 119 3.82 -22.34 -7.67
N PRO A 120 3.85 -23.61 -8.12
CA PRO A 120 2.68 -24.30 -8.66
C PRO A 120 1.43 -24.22 -7.77
N TRP A 121 1.57 -24.06 -6.45
CA TRP A 121 0.41 -23.97 -5.55
C TRP A 121 -0.47 -22.73 -5.79
N TYR A 122 0.06 -21.64 -6.37
CA TYR A 122 -0.71 -20.41 -6.62
C TYR A 122 -0.74 -19.91 -8.05
N GLU A 123 -0.13 -20.63 -8.99
CA GLU A 123 -0.07 -20.22 -10.40
C GLU A 123 -1.46 -20.04 -11.02
N ASP A 124 -2.43 -20.86 -10.61
CA ASP A 124 -3.82 -20.78 -11.10
C ASP A 124 -4.72 -19.87 -10.26
N GLN A 125 -4.22 -19.28 -9.18
CA GLN A 125 -5.02 -18.48 -8.25
C GLN A 125 -5.21 -17.05 -8.75
N ASP A 126 -6.44 -16.53 -8.66
CA ASP A 126 -6.80 -15.21 -9.18
C ASP A 126 -5.95 -14.06 -8.64
N PHE A 127 -5.61 -14.11 -7.36
CA PHE A 127 -4.78 -13.08 -6.73
C PHE A 127 -3.40 -12.97 -7.39
N ALA A 128 -2.91 -14.07 -7.99
CA ALA A 128 -1.59 -14.13 -8.59
C ALA A 128 -1.60 -13.90 -10.11
N ARG A 129 -2.63 -14.42 -10.81
CA ARG A 129 -2.69 -14.42 -12.29
C ARG A 129 -3.59 -13.36 -12.91
N VAL A 130 -4.56 -12.84 -12.16
CA VAL A 130 -5.56 -11.88 -12.67
C VAL A 130 -5.32 -10.49 -12.12
N LYS A 131 -5.15 -10.36 -10.80
CA LYS A 131 -5.14 -9.05 -10.15
C LYS A 131 -3.89 -8.25 -10.50
N THR A 132 -4.11 -6.98 -10.81
CA THR A 132 -3.07 -5.98 -11.08
C THR A 132 -3.25 -4.76 -10.18
N CYS A 133 -2.20 -3.95 -10.04
CA CYS A 133 -2.37 -2.62 -9.46
C CYS A 133 -3.17 -1.72 -10.40
N CYS A 134 -3.95 -0.81 -9.81
CA CYS A 134 -4.52 0.30 -10.54
C CYS A 134 -3.46 1.29 -11.02
N PHE A 135 -3.72 1.97 -12.13
CA PHE A 135 -2.98 3.17 -12.51
C PHE A 135 -3.32 4.33 -11.58
N ASN A 136 -2.62 4.40 -10.44
CA ASN A 136 -2.82 5.42 -9.40
C ASN A 136 -1.64 5.44 -8.42
N TRP A 137 -1.51 6.52 -7.65
CA TRP A 137 -0.61 6.60 -6.51
C TRP A 137 -1.07 5.70 -5.36
N ASN A 138 -0.14 4.93 -4.81
CA ASN A 138 -0.30 4.08 -3.64
C ASN A 138 0.65 4.55 -2.55
N LEU A 139 0.22 4.52 -1.28
CA LEU A 139 1.05 4.87 -0.14
C LEU A 139 0.91 3.78 0.94
N THR A 140 2.01 3.10 1.22
CA THR A 140 2.03 1.88 2.03
C THR A 140 3.11 1.95 3.09
N LEU A 141 2.86 1.39 4.27
CA LEU A 141 3.90 1.25 5.29
C LEU A 141 5.00 0.33 4.74
N ILE A 142 6.26 0.75 4.89
CA ILE A 142 7.42 0.00 4.39
C ILE A 142 7.45 -1.37 5.06
N GLU A 143 7.52 -1.36 6.39
CA GLU A 143 7.47 -2.56 7.24
C GLU A 143 6.03 -2.96 7.61
N GLY A 144 5.86 -4.14 8.19
CA GLY A 144 4.60 -4.60 8.76
C GLY A 144 4.17 -3.75 9.96
N VAL A 145 2.88 -3.75 10.24
CA VAL A 145 2.33 -3.05 11.42
C VAL A 145 3.03 -3.59 12.69
N PRO A 146 3.68 -2.74 13.50
CA PRO A 146 4.35 -3.19 14.72
C PRO A 146 3.38 -3.87 15.69
N LYS A 147 3.84 -4.92 16.37
CA LYS A 147 3.03 -5.72 17.31
C LYS A 147 1.79 -6.38 16.71
N SER A 148 1.74 -6.49 15.38
CA SER A 148 0.68 -7.25 14.69
C SER A 148 0.97 -8.75 14.64
N THR A 149 2.17 -9.20 15.01
CA THR A 149 2.49 -10.63 15.12
C THR A 149 1.75 -11.30 16.28
N GLU A 150 1.67 -12.63 16.26
CA GLU A 150 1.00 -13.44 17.30
C GLU A 150 -0.51 -13.13 17.44
N LYS A 151 -1.10 -12.56 16.39
CA LYS A 151 -2.52 -12.21 16.29
C LYS A 151 -3.22 -12.96 15.16
N THR A 152 -4.53 -13.13 15.31
CA THR A 152 -5.38 -13.57 14.20
C THR A 152 -5.52 -12.43 13.18
N TYR A 153 -5.94 -12.72 11.96
CA TYR A 153 -6.13 -11.69 10.96
C TYR A 153 -7.18 -10.63 11.36
N PRO A 154 -8.34 -10.99 11.95
CA PRO A 154 -9.26 -9.97 12.48
C PRO A 154 -8.61 -9.03 13.49
N GLU A 155 -7.89 -9.57 14.48
CA GLU A 155 -7.18 -8.77 15.49
C GLU A 155 -6.07 -7.89 14.89
N GLN A 156 -5.44 -8.35 13.80
CA GLN A 156 -4.45 -7.55 13.08
C GLN A 156 -5.08 -6.37 12.35
N VAL A 157 -6.24 -6.59 11.72
CA VAL A 157 -6.96 -5.53 11.01
C VAL A 157 -7.50 -4.48 12.00
N GLU A 158 -7.86 -4.88 13.22
CA GLU A 158 -8.25 -3.95 14.29
C GLU A 158 -7.13 -2.98 14.72
N LEU A 159 -5.86 -3.30 14.44
CA LEU A 159 -4.73 -2.38 14.68
C LEU A 159 -4.62 -1.27 13.62
N LEU A 160 -5.38 -1.35 12.53
CA LEU A 160 -5.33 -0.38 11.45
C LEU A 160 -6.27 0.81 11.75
N PRO A 161 -5.75 2.05 11.74
CA PRO A 161 -6.61 3.23 11.82
C PRO A 161 -7.60 3.30 10.66
N PRO A 162 -8.69 4.09 10.77
CA PRO A 162 -9.74 4.19 9.74
C PRO A 162 -9.22 4.57 8.34
N GLU A 163 -8.12 5.33 8.27
CA GLU A 163 -7.48 5.76 7.03
C GLU A 163 -6.70 4.63 6.34
N TYR A 164 -6.53 3.48 7.00
CA TYR A 164 -5.76 2.36 6.51
C TYR A 164 -6.63 1.13 6.24
N ARG A 165 -6.08 0.23 5.43
CA ARG A 165 -6.55 -1.14 5.20
C ARG A 165 -5.34 -2.05 5.01
N ALA A 166 -5.52 -3.36 5.12
CA ALA A 166 -4.51 -4.29 4.62
C ALA A 166 -4.37 -4.14 3.08
N SER A 167 -3.14 -4.29 2.60
CA SER A 167 -2.81 -4.30 1.17
C SER A 167 -3.39 -5.54 0.50
N PHE A 168 -3.69 -5.44 -0.79
CA PHE A 168 -3.77 -6.61 -1.65
C PHE A 168 -2.35 -7.17 -1.89
N THR A 169 -2.27 -8.45 -2.23
CA THR A 169 -1.02 -9.17 -2.48
C THR A 169 -0.22 -8.51 -3.58
N ILE A 170 -0.88 -8.13 -4.68
CA ILE A 170 -0.22 -7.43 -5.79
C ILE A 170 0.37 -6.08 -5.36
N GLU A 171 -0.29 -5.35 -4.46
CA GLU A 171 0.21 -4.07 -3.95
C GLU A 171 1.47 -4.29 -3.10
N GLU A 172 1.46 -5.31 -2.24
CA GLU A 172 2.59 -5.63 -1.35
C GLU A 172 3.80 -6.21 -2.12
N VAL A 173 3.56 -7.09 -3.11
CA VAL A 173 4.60 -7.59 -4.02
C VAL A 173 5.22 -6.43 -4.82
N THR A 174 4.36 -5.57 -5.39
CA THR A 174 4.82 -4.39 -6.14
C THR A 174 5.66 -3.49 -5.25
N LYS A 175 5.18 -3.14 -4.05
CA LYS A 175 5.92 -2.36 -3.06
C LYS A 175 7.31 -2.94 -2.81
N ASN A 176 7.41 -4.22 -2.47
CA ASN A 176 8.69 -4.82 -2.11
C ASN A 176 9.70 -4.79 -3.27
N ILE A 177 9.25 -5.05 -4.51
CA ILE A 177 10.12 -5.01 -5.70
C ILE A 177 10.58 -3.59 -6.00
N LEU A 178 9.65 -2.64 -6.05
CA LEU A 178 9.95 -1.24 -6.37
C LEU A 178 10.79 -0.58 -5.27
N TYR A 179 10.50 -0.86 -4.00
CA TYR A 179 11.29 -0.38 -2.88
C TYR A 179 12.73 -0.89 -2.95
N TYR A 180 12.92 -2.18 -3.25
CA TYR A 180 14.26 -2.75 -3.43
C TYR A 180 15.02 -2.08 -4.58
N LYS A 181 14.34 -1.79 -5.70
CA LYS A 181 14.97 -1.09 -6.83
C LYS A 181 15.49 0.30 -6.46
N THR A 182 14.76 1.04 -5.63
CA THR A 182 15.16 2.39 -5.22
C THR A 182 16.15 2.38 -4.05
N ASN A 183 15.99 1.47 -3.09
CA ASN A 183 16.68 1.51 -1.79
C ASN A 183 17.71 0.39 -1.59
N ASN A 184 17.82 -0.56 -2.53
CA ASN A 184 18.71 -1.73 -2.45
C ASN A 184 18.53 -2.56 -1.16
N SER A 185 17.32 -2.57 -0.60
CA SER A 185 16.93 -3.29 0.61
C SER A 185 15.51 -3.83 0.46
N TYR A 186 15.24 -5.02 0.98
CA TYR A 186 13.90 -5.59 0.99
C TYR A 186 13.19 -5.24 2.30
N PRO A 187 11.95 -4.74 2.26
CA PRO A 187 11.14 -4.61 3.46
C PRO A 187 10.86 -5.99 4.08
N ASN A 188 10.58 -6.02 5.38
CA ASN A 188 10.06 -7.20 6.08
C ASN A 188 10.97 -8.43 6.00
N PHE A 189 12.29 -8.24 6.04
CA PHE A 189 13.27 -9.32 5.82
C PHE A 189 13.03 -10.58 6.68
N ASN A 190 12.55 -10.42 7.92
CA ASN A 190 12.28 -11.51 8.87
C ASN A 190 10.79 -11.73 9.17
N THR A 191 9.87 -11.15 8.40
CA THR A 191 8.44 -11.20 8.72
C THR A 191 7.61 -11.40 7.47
N TRP A 192 6.58 -12.23 7.59
CA TRP A 192 5.57 -12.41 6.56
C TRP A 192 4.42 -11.44 6.83
N ILE A 193 3.98 -10.73 5.80
CA ILE A 193 2.98 -9.69 5.93
C ILE A 193 1.68 -10.17 5.29
N ARG A 194 0.64 -10.35 6.12
CA ARG A 194 -0.70 -10.67 5.63
C ARG A 194 -1.25 -9.56 4.77
N CYS A 195 -1.82 -9.98 3.65
CA CYS A 195 -2.61 -9.21 2.73
C CYS A 195 -4.09 -9.59 2.90
N ARG A 196 -4.96 -8.77 2.33
CA ARG A 196 -6.41 -8.98 2.42
C ARG A 196 -6.96 -10.00 1.44
N ASP A 197 -6.16 -10.49 0.49
CA ASP A 197 -6.58 -11.58 -0.38
C ASP A 197 -6.77 -12.85 0.44
N VAL A 198 -7.90 -13.49 0.20
CA VAL A 198 -8.25 -14.78 0.79
C VAL A 198 -8.35 -15.79 -0.34
N ILE A 199 -7.85 -16.99 -0.09
CA ILE A 199 -8.09 -18.15 -0.94
C ILE A 199 -9.01 -19.10 -0.20
N ASP A 200 -10.05 -19.55 -0.89
CA ASP A 200 -10.97 -20.57 -0.41
C ASP A 200 -10.39 -21.95 -0.73
N VAL A 201 -9.28 -22.26 -0.06
CA VAL A 201 -8.85 -23.66 0.05
C VAL A 201 -9.52 -24.19 1.30
N VAL A 202 -9.84 -25.49 1.29
CA VAL A 202 -10.45 -26.37 2.32
C VAL A 202 -10.03 -26.13 3.79
N ILE A 203 -9.07 -25.23 4.04
CA ILE A 203 -8.50 -24.82 5.32
C ILE A 203 -8.89 -23.35 5.60
N ASN A 204 -9.97 -23.12 6.35
CA ASN A 204 -10.37 -21.88 7.06
C ASN A 204 -9.68 -20.56 6.65
N ASN A 205 -10.31 -19.80 5.72
CA ASN A 205 -10.01 -18.39 5.44
C ASN A 205 -8.50 -18.10 5.35
N CYS A 206 -7.81 -18.76 4.43
CA CYS A 206 -6.37 -18.58 4.27
C CYS A 206 -6.07 -17.22 3.64
N HIS A 207 -5.39 -16.35 4.39
CA HIS A 207 -4.88 -15.08 3.92
C HIS A 207 -3.53 -15.27 3.22
N ILE A 208 -3.37 -14.54 2.13
CA ILE A 208 -2.09 -14.50 1.42
C ILE A 208 -1.11 -13.63 2.19
N CYS A 209 0.11 -14.11 2.37
CA CYS A 209 1.20 -13.39 3.01
C CYS A 209 2.35 -13.20 2.02
N VAL A 210 2.97 -12.02 2.08
CA VAL A 210 4.20 -11.69 1.33
C VAL A 210 5.36 -11.53 2.31
N GLY A 211 6.47 -12.20 2.05
CA GLY A 211 7.65 -12.16 2.93
C GLY A 211 8.84 -12.86 2.29
N ASP A 212 9.97 -12.95 3.00
CA ASP A 212 11.19 -13.58 2.49
C ASP A 212 11.52 -13.06 1.08
N PHE A 213 11.81 -11.74 1.02
CA PHE A 213 11.91 -10.93 -0.19
C PHE A 213 10.54 -10.61 -0.81
N VAL A 214 10.05 -11.47 -1.71
CA VAL A 214 8.76 -11.30 -2.40
C VAL A 214 8.03 -12.65 -2.57
N ARG A 215 8.36 -13.62 -1.73
CA ARG A 215 7.66 -14.91 -1.75
C ARG A 215 6.24 -14.75 -1.26
N VAL A 216 5.38 -15.60 -1.78
CA VAL A 216 3.96 -15.65 -1.45
C VAL A 216 3.66 -16.97 -0.75
N ARG A 217 2.85 -16.91 0.31
CA ARG A 217 2.37 -18.10 1.04
C ARG A 217 0.97 -17.89 1.60
N GLY A 218 0.14 -18.94 1.58
CA GLY A 218 -1.14 -18.94 2.27
C GLY A 218 -0.99 -19.33 3.75
N TRP A 219 -1.71 -18.63 4.63
CA TRP A 219 -1.84 -18.98 6.05
C TRP A 219 -3.26 -18.74 6.55
N SER A 220 -3.78 -19.65 7.36
CA SER A 220 -5.09 -19.49 7.99
C SER A 220 -5.18 -18.18 8.78
N GLY A 221 -6.28 -17.45 8.60
CA GLY A 221 -6.57 -16.20 9.28
C GLY A 221 -6.70 -16.35 10.80
N ASP A 222 -7.18 -17.51 11.27
CA ASP A 222 -7.40 -17.76 12.69
C ASP A 222 -6.13 -18.20 13.42
N ARG A 223 -5.05 -18.50 12.69
CA ARG A 223 -3.79 -18.96 13.27
C ARG A 223 -2.94 -17.77 13.75
N ARG A 224 -2.56 -17.78 15.02
CA ARG A 224 -1.51 -16.89 15.55
C ARG A 224 -0.13 -17.40 15.16
N HIS A 225 0.79 -16.49 14.78
CA HIS A 225 2.17 -16.86 14.44
C HIS A 225 3.12 -15.70 14.71
N SER A 226 4.28 -15.98 15.32
CA SER A 226 5.26 -14.97 15.74
C SER A 226 5.96 -14.25 14.58
N ALA A 227 6.03 -14.89 13.42
CA ALA A 227 6.62 -14.31 12.20
C ALA A 227 5.60 -13.74 11.19
N ILE A 228 4.31 -13.61 11.54
CA ILE A 228 3.27 -13.14 10.60
C ILE A 228 2.62 -11.86 11.12
N GLY A 229 2.90 -10.73 10.48
CA GLY A 229 2.25 -9.44 10.72
C GLY A 229 1.18 -9.12 9.67
N VAL A 230 0.74 -7.85 9.61
CA VAL A 230 -0.21 -7.35 8.60
C VAL A 230 0.33 -6.12 7.89
N SER A 231 -0.06 -5.96 6.62
CA SER A 231 0.26 -4.80 5.80
C SER A 231 -0.60 -3.59 6.17
N ALA A 232 -0.10 -2.38 5.88
CA ALA A 232 -0.88 -1.16 6.02
C ALA A 232 -0.79 -0.32 4.72
N PHE A 233 -1.93 -0.20 4.04
CA PHE A 233 -2.15 0.63 2.87
C PHE A 233 -3.00 1.84 3.28
N ARG A 234 -2.50 3.05 3.05
CA ARG A 234 -3.24 4.29 3.31
C ARG A 234 -4.24 4.52 2.19
N LYS A 235 -5.51 4.66 2.54
CA LYS A 235 -6.60 4.94 1.58
C LYS A 235 -6.38 6.32 0.95
N THR A 236 -6.74 6.44 -0.32
CA THR A 236 -6.80 7.74 -0.97
C THR A 236 -8.07 8.47 -0.52
N PRO A 237 -8.04 9.80 -0.29
CA PRO A 237 -9.21 10.57 0.13
C PRO A 237 -10.38 10.54 -0.88
N HIS A 238 -10.09 10.22 -2.16
CA HIS A 238 -11.05 10.26 -3.28
C HIS A 238 -11.02 8.96 -4.11
N SER A 239 -11.02 7.79 -3.46
CA SER A 239 -10.82 6.50 -4.14
C SER A 239 -11.87 6.21 -5.22
N ARG A 240 -11.48 6.28 -6.50
CA ARG A 240 -12.23 5.72 -7.64
C ARG A 240 -11.74 4.34 -8.08
N CYS A 241 -10.60 3.86 -7.58
CA CYS A 241 -10.01 2.62 -8.09
C CYS A 241 -10.29 1.41 -7.19
N ARG A 242 -10.83 0.36 -7.81
CA ARG A 242 -10.91 -1.00 -7.28
C ARG A 242 -9.88 -1.82 -8.03
N VAL A 243 -9.11 -2.67 -7.33
CA VAL A 243 -8.25 -3.67 -7.98
C VAL A 243 -9.06 -4.38 -9.06
N ILE A 244 -8.53 -4.35 -10.29
CA ILE A 244 -9.27 -4.86 -11.44
C ILE A 244 -9.06 -6.38 -11.47
N ALA A 245 -10.13 -7.11 -11.19
CA ALA A 245 -10.25 -8.48 -11.68
C ALA A 245 -10.75 -8.38 -13.12
N ARG A 246 -9.94 -8.82 -14.09
CA ARG A 246 -10.37 -8.91 -15.49
C ARG A 246 -10.78 -10.34 -15.80
#